data_AF-A0A3A0DY35-F1
#
_entry.id   AF-A0A3A0DY35-F1
#
_cell.length_a   1.000
_cell.length_b   1.000
_cell.length_c   1.000
_cell.angle_alpha   90.00
_cell.angle_beta   90.00
_cell.angle_gamma   90.00
#
_symmetry.space_group_name_H-M   'P 1'
#
loop_
_entity.id
_entity.type
_entity.pdbx_description
1 polymer ?
#
loop_
_entity_poly.entity_id
_entity_poly.type
_entity_poly.pdbx_seq_one_letter_code
_entity_poly.pdbx_strand_id
1 'polypeptide(L)'
;MESSAAYRRWVLASVAAASLLAPNVGFAGTDDVQKLTPASRRLVRDAADYSFRQWLRERIVRAEDQSRYGLQCDEGWEAVAGASPEKPLVVLLHGFNSTPQRNEAVLTPIRAAGFPCASFAYPNDWELASSAALLSSALKSFQSAHPQQRVALVTHSMGGIVARACLETDGLDPANVDRLIMIAPPSQGTLLAHFAIATDLWEHWLNRADGGCWARWRDSVVDGLGEAADDLAPGSAFLTALNACPRNPRVRYTILLGASASFEEGEMEWIRSALQKTSGRCTGLRSCSRRVDALLADLEEIVDGKGDGVVAIKRGRLEGVDDIVILPFGHLSCTGKPDCEGVRQVQREVLARLHRRPSDP
;
A
#
# COMPACT_ATOMS: atom_id res chain seq x y z
N MET A 1 -41.92 17.60 -2.74
CA MET A 1 -40.60 17.45 -3.37
C MET A 1 -39.45 17.97 -2.49
N GLU A 2 -39.57 17.88 -1.15
CA GLU A 2 -38.56 18.34 -0.18
C GLU A 2 -37.89 17.21 0.63
N SER A 3 -38.33 15.94 0.49
CA SER A 3 -37.82 14.85 1.34
C SER A 3 -36.46 14.27 0.91
N SER A 4 -35.97 14.56 -0.31
CA SER A 4 -34.70 14.02 -0.81
C SER A 4 -33.47 14.68 -0.18
N ALA A 5 -33.51 16.00 0.03
CA ALA A 5 -32.38 16.74 0.60
C ALA A 5 -32.24 16.52 2.12
N ALA A 6 -33.35 16.45 2.85
CA ALA A 6 -33.36 16.15 4.27
C ALA A 6 -32.94 14.70 4.57
N TYR A 7 -33.41 13.73 3.77
CA TYR A 7 -32.99 12.32 3.87
C TYR A 7 -31.49 12.15 3.57
N ARG A 8 -30.97 12.82 2.52
CA ARG A 8 -29.53 12.83 2.21
C ARG A 8 -28.70 13.42 3.34
N ARG A 9 -29.14 14.52 3.97
CA ARG A 9 -28.46 15.12 5.13
C ARG A 9 -28.47 14.21 6.37
N TRP A 10 -29.56 13.46 6.59
CA TRP A 10 -29.68 12.54 7.73
C TRP A 10 -28.82 11.28 7.56
N VAL A 11 -28.76 10.73 6.34
CA VAL A 11 -27.85 9.64 5.99
C VAL A 11 -26.39 10.09 6.10
N LEU A 12 -26.05 11.28 5.59
CA LEU A 12 -24.70 11.86 5.69
C LEU A 12 -24.27 12.13 7.14
N ALA A 13 -25.16 12.64 7.99
CA ALA A 13 -24.88 12.84 9.42
C ALA A 13 -24.71 11.51 10.17
N SER A 14 -25.47 10.49 9.81
CA SER A 14 -25.37 9.14 10.40
C SER A 14 -24.08 8.43 10.00
N VAL A 15 -23.63 8.60 8.75
CA VAL A 15 -22.37 8.05 8.23
C VAL A 15 -21.15 8.78 8.80
N ALA A 16 -21.22 10.11 8.95
CA ALA A 16 -20.18 10.89 9.63
C ALA A 16 -20.04 10.49 11.11
N ALA A 17 -21.16 10.27 11.80
CA ALA A 17 -21.17 9.76 13.17
C ALA A 17 -20.61 8.32 13.27
N ALA A 18 -20.94 7.44 12.32
CA ALA A 18 -20.39 6.08 12.27
C ALA A 18 -18.89 6.05 11.98
N SER A 19 -18.39 6.93 11.10
CA SER A 19 -16.97 7.04 10.75
C SER A 19 -16.14 7.66 11.87
N LEU A 20 -16.72 8.54 12.69
CA LEU A 20 -16.10 9.09 13.90
C LEU A 20 -16.09 8.08 15.08
N LEU A 21 -17.01 7.11 15.08
CA LEU A 21 -17.09 6.06 16.11
C LEU A 21 -16.28 4.80 15.75
N ALA A 22 -16.06 4.53 14.46
CA ALA A 22 -15.33 3.36 13.97
C ALA A 22 -13.83 3.26 14.37
N PRO A 23 -13.02 4.34 14.45
CA PRO A 23 -11.60 4.20 14.81
C PRO A 23 -11.38 3.70 16.24
N ASN A 24 -12.40 3.76 17.10
CA ASN A 24 -12.32 3.26 18.47
C ASN A 24 -12.76 1.79 18.64
N VAL A 25 -13.26 1.12 17.60
CA VAL A 25 -13.75 -0.27 17.74
C VAL A 25 -12.67 -1.31 17.47
N GLY A 26 -11.57 -0.94 16.82
CA GLY A 26 -10.39 -1.81 16.64
C GLY A 26 -9.55 -2.02 17.91
N PHE A 27 -9.77 -1.20 18.95
CA PHE A 27 -9.02 -1.26 20.21
C PHE A 27 -9.88 -1.56 21.45
N ALA A 28 -11.20 -1.62 21.30
CA ALA A 28 -12.09 -1.96 22.41
C ALA A 28 -12.31 -3.47 22.41
N GLY A 29 -11.99 -4.12 23.54
CA GLY A 29 -12.32 -5.52 23.75
C GLY A 29 -13.80 -5.80 23.44
N THR A 30 -14.10 -7.05 23.11
CA THR A 30 -15.43 -7.59 22.75
C THR A 30 -16.58 -7.19 23.70
N ASP A 31 -16.27 -6.62 24.86
CA ASP A 31 -17.21 -6.17 25.89
C ASP A 31 -17.83 -4.79 25.62
N ASP A 32 -17.18 -3.89 24.86
CA ASP A 32 -17.72 -2.53 24.63
C ASP A 32 -18.76 -2.47 23.49
N VAL A 33 -18.69 -3.40 22.53
CA VAL A 33 -19.71 -3.53 21.47
C VAL A 33 -21.07 -3.97 22.05
N GLN A 34 -21.08 -4.64 23.20
CA GLN A 34 -22.31 -5.02 23.90
C GLN A 34 -23.04 -3.84 24.55
N LYS A 35 -22.35 -2.71 24.79
CA LYS A 35 -22.94 -1.49 25.38
C LYS A 35 -23.69 -0.61 24.38
N LEU A 36 -23.55 -0.89 23.08
CA LEU A 36 -24.29 -0.20 22.02
C LEU A 36 -25.73 -0.71 21.93
N THR A 37 -26.67 0.18 21.58
CA THR A 37 -28.07 -0.19 21.32
C THR A 37 -28.16 -1.12 20.09
N PRO A 38 -29.20 -1.98 19.96
CA PRO A 38 -29.31 -2.89 18.82
C PRO A 38 -29.31 -2.18 17.46
N ALA A 39 -29.89 -0.98 17.38
CA ALA A 39 -29.89 -0.16 16.18
C ALA A 39 -28.50 0.39 15.83
N SER A 40 -27.72 0.84 16.84
CA SER A 40 -26.36 1.32 16.62
C SER A 40 -25.39 0.19 16.32
N ARG A 41 -25.55 -1.01 16.90
CA ARG A 41 -24.78 -2.20 16.49
C ARG A 41 -25.03 -2.59 15.04
N ARG A 42 -26.29 -2.54 14.59
CA ARG A 42 -26.63 -2.81 13.19
C ARG A 42 -26.03 -1.77 12.27
N LEU A 43 -26.11 -0.48 12.62
CA LEU A 43 -25.55 0.60 11.83
C LEU A 43 -24.01 0.55 11.76
N VAL A 44 -23.34 0.19 12.86
CA VAL A 44 -21.87 -0.02 12.91
C VAL A 44 -21.48 -1.25 12.10
N ARG A 45 -22.24 -2.35 12.20
CA ARG A 45 -22.01 -3.55 11.40
C ARG A 45 -22.18 -3.27 9.91
N ASP A 46 -23.24 -2.56 9.55
CA ASP A 46 -23.55 -2.20 8.15
C ASP A 46 -22.56 -1.14 7.62
N ALA A 47 -21.98 -0.28 8.47
CA ALA A 47 -20.91 0.67 8.08
C ALA A 47 -19.50 0.03 7.99
N ALA A 48 -19.30 -1.07 8.71
CA ALA A 48 -18.15 -1.97 8.57
C ALA A 48 -18.38 -3.03 7.46
N ASP A 49 -19.60 -3.09 6.90
CA ASP A 49 -19.95 -4.03 5.84
C ASP A 49 -19.38 -3.53 4.51
N TYR A 50 -18.48 -4.34 3.96
CA TYR A 50 -17.82 -4.15 2.68
C TYR A 50 -18.82 -3.85 1.54
N SER A 51 -19.95 -4.55 1.54
CA SER A 51 -21.00 -4.38 0.52
C SER A 51 -21.65 -2.99 0.55
N PHE A 52 -21.73 -2.38 1.73
CA PHE A 52 -22.28 -1.03 1.90
C PHE A 52 -21.30 0.05 1.42
N ARG A 53 -20.00 -0.11 1.66
CA ARG A 53 -18.96 0.81 1.19
C ARG A 53 -18.86 0.79 -0.34
N GLN A 54 -18.87 -0.40 -0.93
CA GLN A 54 -18.93 -0.60 -2.38
C GLN A 54 -20.18 0.06 -2.99
N TRP A 55 -21.36 -0.18 -2.40
CA TRP A 55 -22.62 0.44 -2.83
C TRP A 55 -22.62 1.97 -2.76
N LEU A 56 -22.02 2.54 -1.70
CA LEU A 56 -21.92 3.99 -1.52
C LEU A 56 -21.02 4.61 -2.59
N ARG A 57 -19.92 3.91 -2.93
CA ARG A 57 -18.93 4.31 -3.94
C ARG A 57 -19.53 4.33 -5.34
N GLU A 58 -20.26 3.29 -5.76
CA GLU A 58 -20.94 3.23 -7.07
C GLU A 58 -21.89 4.42 -7.31
N ARG A 59 -22.42 5.01 -6.24
CA ARG A 59 -23.32 6.16 -6.31
C ARG A 59 -22.62 7.52 -6.32
N ILE A 60 -21.34 7.57 -5.95
CA ILE A 60 -20.57 8.81 -5.76
C ILE A 60 -19.49 9.00 -6.82
N VAL A 61 -18.79 7.92 -7.21
CA VAL A 61 -17.70 7.96 -8.20
C VAL A 61 -18.27 8.22 -9.58
N ARG A 62 -17.75 9.23 -10.28
CA ARG A 62 -18.09 9.50 -11.69
C ARG A 62 -17.02 8.94 -12.61
N ALA A 63 -17.37 8.71 -13.88
CA ALA A 63 -16.43 8.25 -14.91
C ALA A 63 -15.22 9.20 -15.08
N GLU A 64 -15.42 10.50 -14.90
CA GLU A 64 -14.37 11.53 -14.92
C GLU A 64 -13.33 11.31 -13.80
N ASP A 65 -13.77 10.87 -12.61
CA ASP A 65 -12.88 10.60 -11.47
C ASP A 65 -12.02 9.33 -11.72
N GLN A 66 -12.41 8.46 -12.66
CA GLN A 66 -11.65 7.27 -13.05
C GLN A 66 -10.56 7.55 -14.09
N SER A 67 -10.67 8.64 -14.85
CA SER A 67 -9.73 9.00 -15.93
C SER A 67 -8.29 9.23 -15.46
N ARG A 68 -8.09 9.50 -14.17
CA ARG A 68 -6.77 9.69 -13.55
C ARG A 68 -6.04 8.38 -13.24
N TYR A 69 -6.73 7.24 -13.30
CA TYR A 69 -6.18 5.93 -13.02
C TYR A 69 -5.87 5.18 -14.32
N GLY A 70 -4.96 4.22 -14.23
CA GLY A 70 -4.52 3.44 -15.38
C GLY A 70 -3.04 3.69 -15.72
N LEU A 71 -2.64 3.08 -16.83
CA LEU A 71 -1.27 3.12 -17.34
C LEU A 71 -1.05 4.41 -18.14
N GLN A 72 -0.03 5.17 -17.76
CA GLN A 72 0.40 6.40 -18.41
C GLN A 72 1.86 6.23 -18.84
N CYS A 73 2.09 6.11 -20.14
CA CYS A 73 3.45 6.02 -20.68
C CYS A 73 4.05 7.42 -20.83
N ASP A 74 5.37 7.52 -20.71
CA ASP A 74 6.08 8.78 -20.93
C ASP A 74 5.90 9.27 -22.38
N GLU A 75 5.99 10.59 -22.58
CA GLU A 75 6.00 11.16 -23.92
C GLU A 75 7.18 10.61 -24.74
N GLY A 76 6.90 10.11 -25.95
CA GLY A 76 7.92 9.55 -26.83
C GLY A 76 8.47 8.17 -26.41
N TRP A 77 7.82 7.46 -25.47
CA TRP A 77 8.29 6.15 -25.00
C TRP A 77 8.49 5.13 -26.14
N GLU A 78 7.66 5.17 -27.19
CA GLU A 78 7.77 4.26 -28.35
C GLU A 78 9.08 4.44 -29.11
N ALA A 79 9.57 5.68 -29.23
CA ALA A 79 10.85 5.96 -29.87
C ALA A 79 12.01 5.42 -29.04
N VAL A 80 11.93 5.53 -27.71
CA VAL A 80 12.92 4.96 -26.78
C VAL A 80 12.90 3.44 -26.85
N ALA A 81 11.70 2.83 -26.85
CA ALA A 81 11.51 1.39 -27.00
C ALA A 81 12.07 0.88 -28.33
N GLY A 82 11.82 1.60 -29.44
CA GLY A 82 12.36 1.27 -30.76
C GLY A 82 13.88 1.37 -30.85
N ALA A 83 14.49 2.28 -30.09
CA ALA A 83 15.95 2.44 -30.03
C ALA A 83 16.63 1.41 -29.10
N SER A 84 15.89 0.72 -28.23
CA SER A 84 16.40 -0.29 -27.30
C SER A 84 15.40 -1.45 -27.14
N PRO A 85 15.15 -2.23 -28.22
CA PRO A 85 14.12 -3.27 -28.23
C PRO A 85 14.35 -4.40 -27.22
N GLU A 86 15.59 -4.56 -26.74
CA GLU A 86 15.95 -5.50 -25.70
C GLU A 86 15.49 -5.06 -24.29
N LYS A 87 15.19 -3.77 -24.08
CA LYS A 87 14.81 -3.23 -22.77
C LYS A 87 13.29 -3.31 -22.55
N PRO A 88 12.84 -3.75 -21.37
CA PRO A 88 11.42 -3.72 -21.04
C PRO A 88 10.94 -2.28 -20.80
N LEU A 89 9.63 -2.07 -20.96
CA LEU A 89 8.93 -0.89 -20.45
C LEU A 89 8.92 -0.98 -18.92
N VAL A 90 9.49 0.00 -18.26
CA VAL A 90 9.52 0.07 -16.80
C VAL A 90 8.28 0.80 -16.31
N VAL A 91 7.41 0.10 -15.61
CA VAL A 91 6.16 0.65 -15.06
C VAL A 91 6.32 0.87 -13.56
N LEU A 92 6.20 2.12 -13.12
CA LEU A 92 6.23 2.50 -11.71
C LEU A 92 4.84 2.37 -11.06
N LEU A 93 4.75 1.67 -9.93
CA LEU A 93 3.56 1.61 -9.09
C LEU A 93 3.83 2.27 -7.74
N HIS A 94 2.98 3.23 -7.37
CA HIS A 94 3.08 3.95 -6.09
C HIS A 94 2.53 3.11 -4.92
N GLY A 95 2.83 3.54 -3.69
CA GLY A 95 2.27 2.98 -2.46
C GLY A 95 0.97 3.64 -2.01
N PHE A 96 0.57 3.34 -0.77
CA PHE A 96 -0.60 3.91 -0.10
C PHE A 96 -0.50 5.44 0.02
N ASN A 97 -1.65 6.14 -0.08
CA ASN A 97 -1.79 7.60 -0.04
C ASN A 97 -0.71 8.37 -0.83
N SER A 98 -0.36 7.84 -2.00
CA SER A 98 0.69 8.38 -2.85
C SER A 98 0.18 8.56 -4.28
N THR A 99 1.07 9.04 -5.15
CA THR A 99 0.84 9.15 -6.58
C THR A 99 2.11 8.74 -7.33
N PRO A 100 2.02 8.47 -8.65
CA PRO A 100 3.20 8.30 -9.49
C PRO A 100 4.20 9.46 -9.38
N GLN A 101 3.70 10.70 -9.37
CA GLN A 101 4.53 11.91 -9.36
C GLN A 101 5.40 12.00 -8.10
N ARG A 102 4.89 11.55 -6.94
CA ARG A 102 5.69 11.51 -5.69
C ARG A 102 6.84 10.50 -5.73
N ASN A 103 6.74 9.48 -6.59
CA ASN A 103 7.70 8.38 -6.68
C ASN A 103 8.56 8.46 -7.96
N GLU A 104 8.35 9.49 -8.78
CA GLU A 104 8.94 9.62 -10.12
C GLU A 104 10.47 9.66 -10.09
N ALA A 105 11.08 10.11 -8.99
CA ALA A 105 12.52 10.19 -8.86
C ALA A 105 13.20 8.80 -9.03
N VAL A 106 12.51 7.70 -8.73
CA VAL A 106 12.97 6.32 -9.01
C VAL A 106 13.22 6.10 -10.50
N LEU A 107 12.41 6.70 -11.38
CA LEU A 107 12.52 6.56 -12.84
C LEU A 107 13.63 7.42 -13.45
N THR A 108 14.15 8.42 -12.73
CA THR A 108 15.17 9.34 -13.26
C THR A 108 16.43 8.62 -13.80
N PRO A 109 17.12 7.78 -13.00
CA PRO A 109 18.29 7.03 -13.50
C PRO A 109 17.92 5.97 -14.55
N ILE A 110 16.68 5.49 -14.55
CA ILE A 110 16.17 4.47 -15.48
C ILE A 110 15.97 5.08 -16.88
N ARG A 111 15.35 6.26 -16.92
CA ARG A 111 15.22 7.08 -18.14
C ARG A 111 16.60 7.47 -18.69
N ALA A 112 17.52 7.90 -17.82
CA ALA A 112 18.87 8.25 -18.21
C ALA A 112 19.65 7.05 -18.80
N ALA A 113 19.33 5.83 -18.37
CA ALA A 113 19.88 4.60 -18.94
C ALA A 113 19.15 4.14 -20.22
N GLY A 114 18.21 4.93 -20.74
CA GLY A 114 17.50 4.68 -22.00
C GLY A 114 16.48 3.55 -21.94
N PHE A 115 15.88 3.29 -20.77
CA PHE A 115 14.71 2.43 -20.68
C PHE A 115 13.44 3.23 -21.01
N PRO A 116 12.49 2.67 -21.79
CA PRO A 116 11.17 3.25 -21.90
C PRO A 116 10.47 3.15 -20.53
N CYS A 117 9.75 4.20 -20.14
CA CYS A 117 9.12 4.29 -18.82
C CYS A 117 7.64 4.61 -18.91
N ALA A 118 6.91 4.15 -17.91
CA ALA A 118 5.51 4.45 -17.68
C ALA A 118 5.25 4.48 -16.17
N SER A 119 4.09 5.00 -15.80
CA SER A 119 3.56 4.88 -14.45
C SER A 119 2.15 4.34 -14.47
N PHE A 120 1.77 3.67 -13.40
CA PHE A 120 0.42 3.18 -13.20
C PHE A 120 -0.16 3.82 -11.94
N ALA A 121 -1.26 4.55 -12.11
CA ALA A 121 -2.01 5.13 -11.02
C ALA A 121 -3.22 4.25 -10.69
N TYR A 122 -3.44 4.00 -9.41
CA TYR A 122 -4.62 3.30 -8.93
C TYR A 122 -5.16 3.95 -7.65
N PRO A 123 -6.43 3.69 -7.30
CA PRO A 123 -7.04 4.29 -6.11
C PRO A 123 -6.35 3.80 -4.82
N ASN A 124 -6.02 4.73 -3.93
CA ASN A 124 -5.15 4.47 -2.77
C ASN A 124 -5.78 3.56 -1.69
N ASP A 125 -7.10 3.59 -1.50
CA ASP A 125 -7.78 2.84 -0.44
C ASP A 125 -8.85 1.90 -1.04
N TRP A 126 -8.66 1.49 -2.30
CA TRP A 126 -9.40 0.36 -2.86
C TRP A 126 -8.88 -0.95 -2.28
N GLU A 127 -9.77 -1.94 -2.29
CA GLU A 127 -9.41 -3.34 -2.14
C GLU A 127 -8.22 -3.68 -3.03
N LEU A 128 -7.23 -4.38 -2.46
CA LEU A 128 -6.01 -4.69 -3.20
C LEU A 128 -6.30 -5.59 -4.40
N ALA A 129 -7.32 -6.46 -4.30
CA ALA A 129 -7.82 -7.28 -5.41
C ALA A 129 -8.34 -6.44 -6.59
N SER A 130 -9.11 -5.39 -6.30
CA SER A 130 -9.67 -4.49 -7.31
C SER A 130 -8.57 -3.67 -8.00
N SER A 131 -7.59 -3.18 -7.23
CA SER A 131 -6.41 -2.51 -7.77
C SER A 131 -5.56 -3.43 -8.66
N ALA A 132 -5.41 -4.70 -8.27
CA ALA A 132 -4.71 -5.71 -9.06
C ALA A 132 -5.44 -6.06 -10.36
N ALA A 133 -6.78 -6.13 -10.33
CA ALA A 133 -7.59 -6.35 -11.53
C ALA A 133 -7.49 -5.17 -12.51
N LEU A 134 -7.43 -3.93 -12.00
CA LEU A 134 -7.21 -2.74 -12.83
C LEU A 134 -5.84 -2.77 -13.51
N LEU A 135 -4.78 -3.13 -12.75
CA LEU A 135 -3.44 -3.31 -13.29
C LEU A 135 -3.41 -4.39 -14.37
N SER A 136 -4.02 -5.55 -14.10
CA SER A 136 -4.14 -6.67 -15.04
C SER A 136 -4.79 -6.22 -16.35
N SER A 137 -5.92 -5.52 -16.28
CA SER A 137 -6.65 -5.02 -17.45
C SER A 137 -5.80 -4.05 -18.28
N ALA A 138 -5.11 -3.12 -17.61
CA ALA A 138 -4.25 -2.14 -18.27
C ALA A 138 -3.05 -2.82 -18.97
N LEU A 139 -2.38 -3.76 -18.28
CA LEU A 139 -1.24 -4.48 -18.85
C LEU A 139 -1.63 -5.44 -19.98
N LYS A 140 -2.79 -6.10 -19.91
CA LYS A 140 -3.33 -6.91 -21.02
C LYS A 140 -3.69 -6.07 -22.23
N SER A 141 -4.32 -4.91 -22.02
CA SER A 141 -4.61 -3.97 -23.10
C SER A 141 -3.33 -3.47 -23.75
N PHE A 142 -2.32 -3.12 -22.94
CA PHE A 142 -0.99 -2.75 -23.43
C PHE A 142 -0.32 -3.88 -24.22
N GLN A 143 -0.36 -5.11 -23.71
CA GLN A 143 0.16 -6.30 -24.40
C GLN A 143 -0.48 -6.51 -25.77
N SER A 144 -1.80 -6.29 -25.86
CA SER A 144 -2.53 -6.46 -27.12
C SER A 144 -2.12 -5.42 -28.17
N ALA A 145 -1.84 -4.18 -27.73
CA ALA A 145 -1.36 -3.11 -28.59
C ALA A 145 0.13 -3.25 -28.95
N HIS A 146 0.95 -3.76 -28.04
CA HIS A 146 2.41 -3.82 -28.16
C HIS A 146 2.95 -5.23 -27.82
N PRO A 147 2.66 -6.26 -28.65
CA PRO A 147 2.91 -7.66 -28.31
C PRO A 147 4.39 -8.04 -28.15
N GLN A 148 5.30 -7.23 -28.71
CA GLN A 148 6.76 -7.44 -28.60
C GLN A 148 7.37 -6.72 -27.39
N GLN A 149 6.62 -5.83 -26.73
CA GLN A 149 7.14 -5.02 -25.64
C GLN A 149 6.98 -5.75 -24.30
N ARG A 150 8.12 -6.16 -23.73
CA ARG A 150 8.17 -6.71 -22.37
C ARG A 150 7.99 -5.61 -21.33
N VAL A 151 7.52 -5.99 -20.14
CA VAL A 151 7.26 -5.08 -19.03
C VAL A 151 8.05 -5.49 -17.78
N ALA A 152 8.65 -4.51 -17.12
CA ALA A 152 9.24 -4.66 -15.79
C ALA A 152 8.49 -3.74 -14.83
N LEU A 153 8.05 -4.29 -13.70
CA LEU A 153 7.37 -3.51 -12.66
C LEU A 153 8.38 -3.06 -11.61
N VAL A 154 8.35 -1.78 -11.27
CA VAL A 154 9.07 -1.21 -10.12
C VAL A 154 8.03 -0.63 -9.19
N THR A 155 8.00 -1.08 -7.94
CA THR A 155 6.91 -0.73 -7.02
C THR A 155 7.44 -0.17 -5.72
N HIS A 156 6.63 0.65 -5.06
CA HIS A 156 6.86 1.06 -3.67
C HIS A 156 5.74 0.58 -2.75
N SER A 157 6.10 0.07 -1.58
CA SER A 157 5.18 -0.25 -0.49
C SER A 157 3.99 -1.11 -0.97
N MET A 158 2.76 -0.65 -0.75
CA MET A 158 1.51 -1.29 -1.19
C MET A 158 1.48 -1.64 -2.68
N GLY A 159 2.16 -0.87 -3.55
CA GLY A 159 2.25 -1.16 -4.98
C GLY A 159 2.86 -2.54 -5.26
N GLY A 160 3.77 -3.02 -4.40
CA GLY A 160 4.34 -4.36 -4.50
C GLY A 160 3.30 -5.46 -4.24
N ILE A 161 2.36 -5.21 -3.34
CA ILE A 161 1.27 -6.14 -3.05
C ILE A 161 0.27 -6.17 -4.21
N VAL A 162 -0.07 -5.01 -4.78
CA VAL A 162 -0.92 -4.90 -5.97
C VAL A 162 -0.29 -5.60 -7.18
N ALA A 163 1.01 -5.40 -7.40
CA ALA A 163 1.73 -6.07 -8.48
C ALA A 163 1.75 -7.60 -8.29
N ARG A 164 2.05 -8.08 -7.08
CA ARG A 164 1.99 -9.52 -6.78
C ARG A 164 0.61 -10.09 -7.02
N ALA A 165 -0.44 -9.45 -6.52
CA ALA A 165 -1.81 -9.90 -6.71
C ALA A 165 -2.18 -9.97 -8.21
N CYS A 166 -1.70 -9.04 -9.02
CA CYS A 166 -1.88 -9.07 -10.47
C CYS A 166 -1.13 -10.23 -11.15
N LEU A 167 0.07 -10.57 -10.68
CA LEU A 167 0.95 -11.56 -11.33
C LEU A 167 0.76 -13.00 -10.83
N GLU A 168 0.21 -13.16 -9.63
CA GLU A 168 0.16 -14.46 -8.92
C GLU A 168 -1.27 -14.98 -8.75
N THR A 169 -2.29 -14.15 -8.95
CA THR A 169 -3.69 -14.59 -8.91
C THR A 169 -4.10 -15.15 -10.26
N ASP A 170 -4.68 -16.35 -10.25
CA ASP A 170 -5.19 -17.02 -11.45
C ASP A 170 -6.14 -16.11 -12.23
N GLY A 171 -5.92 -16.04 -13.55
CA GLY A 171 -6.70 -15.20 -14.45
C GLY A 171 -6.31 -13.72 -14.49
N LEU A 172 -5.48 -13.22 -13.57
CA LEU A 172 -4.99 -11.84 -13.59
C LEU A 172 -3.65 -11.67 -14.31
N ASP A 173 -2.81 -12.69 -14.39
CA ASP A 173 -1.50 -12.59 -15.03
C ASP A 173 -1.59 -12.07 -16.49
N PRO A 174 -0.95 -10.91 -16.81
CA PRO A 174 -0.99 -10.32 -18.15
C PRO A 174 -0.04 -10.95 -19.16
N ALA A 175 0.82 -11.88 -18.71
CA ALA A 175 1.78 -12.63 -19.52
C ALA A 175 2.94 -11.87 -20.18
N ASN A 176 2.99 -10.54 -20.12
CA ASN A 176 4.09 -9.73 -20.67
C ASN A 176 5.06 -9.15 -19.62
N VAL A 177 4.88 -9.47 -18.33
CA VAL A 177 5.77 -9.04 -17.25
C VAL A 177 6.84 -10.10 -17.00
N ASP A 178 8.11 -9.72 -17.02
CA ASP A 178 9.25 -10.61 -16.76
C ASP A 178 10.04 -10.25 -15.49
N ARG A 179 9.72 -9.12 -14.87
CA ARG A 179 10.44 -8.61 -13.69
C ARG A 179 9.53 -7.83 -12.76
N LEU A 180 9.70 -8.06 -11.47
CA LEU A 180 9.05 -7.33 -10.39
C LEU A 180 10.11 -6.94 -9.34
N ILE A 181 10.40 -5.64 -9.25
CA ILE A 181 11.32 -5.06 -8.27
C ILE A 181 10.49 -4.30 -7.25
N MET A 182 10.46 -4.79 -6.01
CA MET A 182 9.65 -4.23 -4.94
C MET A 182 10.52 -3.47 -3.94
N ILE A 183 10.22 -2.19 -3.72
CA ILE A 183 10.85 -1.34 -2.72
C ILE A 183 9.93 -1.29 -1.50
N ALA A 184 10.42 -1.81 -0.38
CA ALA A 184 9.72 -1.87 0.91
C ALA A 184 8.29 -2.48 0.88
N PRO A 185 8.04 -3.61 0.20
CA PRO A 185 6.71 -4.21 0.20
C PRO A 185 6.34 -4.76 1.58
N PRO A 186 5.13 -4.49 2.13
CA PRO A 186 4.64 -5.16 3.34
C PRO A 186 4.14 -6.58 3.03
N SER A 187 5.02 -7.47 2.56
CA SER A 187 4.67 -8.81 2.05
C SER A 187 3.93 -9.70 3.07
N GLN A 188 4.21 -9.52 4.35
CA GLN A 188 3.55 -10.19 5.48
C GLN A 188 2.68 -9.22 6.29
N GLY A 189 2.35 -8.06 5.71
CA GLY A 189 1.63 -6.97 6.34
C GLY A 189 2.50 -6.08 7.22
N THR A 190 1.87 -5.11 7.87
CA THR A 190 2.53 -4.21 8.84
C THR A 190 1.63 -3.98 10.06
N LEU A 191 2.22 -4.02 11.26
CA LEU A 191 1.49 -3.69 12.48
C LEU A 191 1.05 -2.21 12.54
N LEU A 192 1.61 -1.39 11.65
CA LEU A 192 1.27 0.02 11.53
C LEU A 192 0.25 0.29 10.43
N ALA A 193 -0.38 -0.71 9.80
CA ALA A 193 -1.34 -0.51 8.72
C ALA A 193 -2.41 0.52 9.10
N HIS A 194 -3.12 0.32 10.21
CA HIS A 194 -4.15 1.27 10.65
C HIS A 194 -3.59 2.59 11.19
N PHE A 195 -2.39 2.58 11.80
CA PHE A 195 -1.78 3.78 12.39
C PHE A 195 -1.19 4.74 11.34
N ALA A 196 -0.46 4.20 10.37
CA ALA A 196 0.11 4.94 9.24
C ALA A 196 -1.02 5.57 8.40
N ILE A 197 -2.09 4.82 8.16
CA ILE A 197 -3.27 5.31 7.43
C ILE A 197 -3.97 6.40 8.22
N ALA A 198 -4.19 6.21 9.53
CA ALA A 198 -4.84 7.22 10.37
C ALA A 198 -4.03 8.52 10.47
N THR A 199 -2.70 8.44 10.61
CA THR A 199 -1.83 9.62 10.73
C THR A 199 -1.68 10.35 9.40
N ASP A 200 -1.47 9.63 8.29
CA ASP A 200 -1.37 10.24 6.96
C ASP A 200 -2.71 10.86 6.48
N LEU A 201 -3.85 10.21 6.75
CA LEU A 201 -5.18 10.80 6.50
C LEU A 201 -5.36 12.11 7.28
N TRP A 202 -4.88 12.15 8.52
CA TRP A 202 -4.97 13.32 9.38
C TRP A 202 -4.04 14.45 8.90
N GLU A 203 -2.81 14.13 8.51
CA GLU A 203 -1.85 15.09 7.93
C GLU A 203 -2.34 15.65 6.59
N HIS A 204 -2.88 14.81 5.70
CA HIS A 204 -3.44 15.26 4.43
C HIS A 204 -4.71 16.08 4.60
N TRP A 205 -5.53 15.81 5.64
CA TRP A 205 -6.70 16.61 5.97
C TRP A 205 -6.34 17.99 6.52
N LEU A 206 -5.23 18.09 7.26
CA LEU A 206 -4.73 19.35 7.81
C LEU A 206 -3.96 20.20 6.77
N ASN A 207 -3.24 19.56 5.85
CA ASN A 207 -2.40 20.25 4.86
C ASN A 207 -3.12 20.65 3.56
N ARG A 208 -4.38 20.25 3.35
CA ARG A 208 -5.20 20.68 2.20
C ARG A 208 -6.01 21.94 2.55
N ALA A 209 -5.48 23.10 2.16
CA ALA A 209 -6.16 24.40 2.33
C ALA A 209 -7.31 24.64 1.33
N ASP A 210 -7.36 23.90 0.22
CA ASP A 210 -8.29 24.15 -0.89
C ASP A 210 -9.33 23.03 -1.05
N GLY A 211 -10.61 23.42 -1.14
CA GLY A 211 -11.75 22.53 -1.33
C GLY A 211 -12.69 22.53 -0.12
N GLY A 212 -13.95 22.96 -0.34
CA GLY A 212 -14.97 22.96 0.70
C GLY A 212 -15.20 21.57 1.31
N CYS A 213 -15.79 21.52 2.51
CA CYS A 213 -15.98 20.30 3.30
C CYS A 213 -16.56 19.10 2.52
N TRP A 214 -17.43 19.37 1.54
CA TRP A 214 -18.03 18.38 0.66
C TRP A 214 -17.05 17.70 -0.30
N ALA A 215 -16.13 18.46 -0.93
CA ALA A 215 -15.14 17.89 -1.85
C ALA A 215 -14.20 16.94 -1.12
N ARG A 216 -13.74 17.34 0.07
CA ARG A 216 -12.87 16.53 0.93
C ARG A 216 -13.50 15.20 1.34
N TRP A 217 -14.79 15.23 1.72
CA TRP A 217 -15.52 14.00 2.07
C TRP A 217 -15.71 13.08 0.86
N ARG A 218 -16.07 13.66 -0.30
CA ARG A 218 -16.25 12.91 -1.55
C ARG A 218 -14.94 12.23 -1.98
N ASP A 219 -13.82 12.95 -1.96
CA ASP A 219 -12.52 12.42 -2.37
C ASP A 219 -12.06 11.28 -1.44
N SER A 220 -12.36 11.35 -0.15
CA SER A 220 -12.10 10.25 0.80
C SER A 220 -12.91 8.99 0.44
N VAL A 221 -14.15 9.13 -0.05
CA VAL A 221 -14.94 7.98 -0.51
C VAL A 221 -14.45 7.45 -1.86
N VAL A 222 -13.97 8.33 -2.75
CA VAL A 222 -13.39 7.95 -4.04
C VAL A 222 -12.08 7.19 -3.84
N ASP A 223 -11.21 7.69 -2.96
CA ASP A 223 -9.92 7.09 -2.62
C ASP A 223 -10.16 5.77 -1.85
N GLY A 224 -11.13 5.74 -0.92
CA GLY A 224 -11.63 4.57 -0.19
C GLY A 224 -11.60 4.75 1.34
N LEU A 225 -12.27 3.87 2.08
CA LEU A 225 -12.55 4.07 3.51
C LEU A 225 -11.69 3.18 4.42
N GLY A 226 -10.41 3.00 4.07
CA GLY A 226 -9.45 2.18 4.84
C GLY A 226 -9.49 0.68 4.54
N GLU A 227 -10.05 0.25 3.42
CA GLU A 227 -10.12 -1.18 3.04
C GLU A 227 -8.73 -1.79 2.82
N ALA A 228 -7.80 -1.03 2.23
CA ALA A 228 -6.42 -1.45 2.10
C ALA A 228 -5.71 -1.64 3.46
N ALA A 229 -6.13 -0.93 4.53
CA ALA A 229 -5.57 -1.11 5.87
C ALA A 229 -5.83 -2.51 6.41
N ASP A 230 -7.06 -2.99 6.22
CA ASP A 230 -7.52 -4.29 6.68
C ASP A 230 -6.82 -5.41 5.90
N ASP A 231 -6.61 -5.21 4.60
CA ASP A 231 -5.84 -6.13 3.76
C ASP A 231 -4.34 -6.13 4.12
N LEU A 232 -3.77 -5.00 4.54
CA LEU A 232 -2.35 -4.88 4.90
C LEU A 232 -2.01 -5.27 6.34
N ALA A 233 -3.02 -5.59 7.15
CA ALA A 233 -2.80 -6.09 8.51
C ALA A 233 -2.12 -7.48 8.48
N PRO A 234 -1.14 -7.76 9.37
CA PRO A 234 -0.52 -9.07 9.45
C PRO A 234 -1.56 -10.17 9.71
N GLY A 235 -1.54 -11.21 8.88
CA GLY A 235 -2.51 -12.31 8.96
C GLY A 235 -3.89 -12.00 8.38
N SER A 236 -4.06 -10.91 7.62
CA SER A 236 -5.29 -10.65 6.87
C SER A 236 -5.63 -11.81 5.94
N ALA A 237 -6.91 -12.00 5.65
CA ALA A 237 -7.37 -13.05 4.73
C ALA A 237 -6.75 -12.86 3.33
N PHE A 238 -6.65 -11.62 2.87
CA PHE A 238 -6.06 -11.26 1.58
C PHE A 238 -4.58 -11.64 1.50
N LEU A 239 -3.74 -11.19 2.45
CA LEU A 239 -2.31 -11.51 2.42
C LEU A 239 -2.06 -13.00 2.65
N THR A 240 -2.86 -13.66 3.48
CA THR A 240 -2.78 -15.10 3.69
C THR A 240 -3.03 -15.85 2.38
N ALA A 241 -4.07 -15.47 1.63
CA ALA A 241 -4.37 -16.06 0.32
C ALA A 241 -3.26 -15.76 -0.70
N LEU A 242 -2.81 -14.50 -0.80
CA LEU A 242 -1.78 -14.08 -1.74
C LEU A 242 -0.43 -14.76 -1.46
N ASN A 243 -0.05 -14.92 -0.19
CA ASN A 243 1.19 -15.59 0.19
C ASN A 243 1.15 -17.11 -0.05
N ALA A 244 -0.04 -17.71 -0.08
CA ALA A 244 -0.24 -19.11 -0.47
C ALA A 244 -0.13 -19.35 -1.98
N CYS A 245 -0.26 -18.31 -2.82
CA CYS A 245 -0.07 -18.44 -4.26
C CYS A 245 1.40 -18.78 -4.59
N PRO A 246 1.64 -19.69 -5.55
CA PRO A 246 3.00 -19.93 -6.05
C PRO A 246 3.55 -18.67 -6.74
N ARG A 247 4.86 -18.45 -6.63
CA ARG A 247 5.53 -17.38 -7.37
C ARG A 247 5.43 -17.65 -8.87
N ASN A 248 5.26 -16.61 -9.67
CA ASN A 248 5.15 -16.75 -11.12
C ASN A 248 6.53 -17.12 -11.71
N PRO A 249 6.69 -18.31 -12.34
CA PRO A 249 8.00 -18.79 -12.77
C PRO A 249 8.62 -17.97 -13.93
N ARG A 250 7.82 -17.12 -14.59
CA ARG A 250 8.28 -16.24 -15.68
C ARG A 250 8.79 -14.89 -15.16
N VAL A 251 8.48 -14.55 -13.91
CA VAL A 251 8.80 -13.25 -13.31
C VAL A 251 10.00 -13.40 -12.40
N ARG A 252 10.97 -12.51 -12.55
CA ARG A 252 12.07 -12.38 -11.61
C ARG A 252 11.72 -11.37 -10.52
N TYR A 253 11.76 -11.83 -9.28
CA TYR A 253 11.41 -11.06 -8.12
C TYR A 253 12.66 -10.51 -7.43
N THR A 254 12.61 -9.24 -7.06
CA THR A 254 13.60 -8.59 -6.19
C THR A 254 12.87 -7.86 -5.08
N ILE A 255 13.43 -7.88 -3.87
CA ILE A 255 12.95 -7.07 -2.75
C ILE A 255 14.08 -6.20 -2.21
N LEU A 256 13.84 -4.89 -2.14
CA LEU A 256 14.70 -3.93 -1.45
C LEU A 256 14.03 -3.55 -0.13
N LEU A 257 14.65 -3.84 1.00
CA LEU A 257 14.13 -3.57 2.34
C LEU A 257 14.90 -2.45 3.02
N GLY A 258 14.19 -1.57 3.71
CA GLY A 258 14.80 -0.48 4.48
C GLY A 258 15.14 -0.91 5.90
N ALA A 259 16.20 -0.33 6.43
CA ALA A 259 16.69 -0.57 7.78
C ALA A 259 16.94 0.72 8.57
N SER A 260 16.35 1.85 8.12
CA SER A 260 16.47 3.12 8.83
C SER A 260 15.13 3.54 9.41
N ALA A 261 15.02 3.51 10.73
CA ALA A 261 13.83 3.88 11.48
C ALA A 261 14.16 4.83 12.63
N SER A 262 13.13 5.34 13.30
CA SER A 262 13.28 6.47 14.24
C SER A 262 13.81 6.12 15.62
N PHE A 263 13.75 4.84 16.04
CA PHE A 263 14.12 4.44 17.40
C PHE A 263 15.25 3.41 17.41
N GLU A 264 16.21 3.59 18.31
CA GLU A 264 17.22 2.56 18.58
C GLU A 264 16.63 1.39 19.38
N GLU A 265 17.24 0.19 19.31
CA GLU A 265 16.77 -0.98 20.07
C GLU A 265 16.73 -0.71 21.57
N GLY A 266 17.74 -0.01 22.12
CA GLY A 266 17.80 0.32 23.55
C GLY A 266 16.66 1.24 24.02
N GLU A 267 16.24 2.20 23.18
CA GLU A 267 15.09 3.06 23.46
C GLU A 267 13.79 2.25 23.45
N MET A 268 13.66 1.33 22.51
CA MET A 268 12.51 0.44 22.41
C MET A 268 12.44 -0.58 23.56
N GLU A 269 13.58 -1.12 24.01
CA GLU A 269 13.66 -1.94 25.21
C GLU A 269 13.24 -1.16 26.46
N TRP A 270 13.64 0.11 26.58
CA TRP A 270 13.19 0.97 27.66
C TRP A 270 11.67 1.20 27.62
N ILE A 271 11.10 1.50 26.45
CA ILE A 271 9.64 1.67 26.27
C ILE A 271 8.90 0.38 26.67
N ARG A 272 9.35 -0.78 26.18
CA ARG A 272 8.78 -2.09 26.53
C ARG A 272 8.84 -2.33 28.05
N SER A 273 9.99 -2.05 28.68
CA SER A 273 10.16 -2.19 30.13
C SER A 273 9.26 -1.24 30.94
N ALA A 274 9.11 0.01 30.50
CA ALA A 274 8.26 1.00 31.15
C ALA A 274 6.78 0.59 31.09
N LEU A 275 6.32 0.10 29.94
CA LEU A 275 4.95 -0.39 29.75
C LEU A 275 4.66 -1.62 30.60
N GLN A 276 5.59 -2.59 30.66
CA GLN A 276 5.47 -3.77 31.52
C GLN A 276 5.39 -3.41 33.01
N LYS A 277 6.24 -2.48 33.47
CA LYS A 277 6.22 -2.01 34.87
C LYS A 277 4.92 -1.29 35.24
N THR A 278 4.30 -0.61 34.28
CA THR A 278 3.06 0.15 34.46
C THR A 278 1.83 -0.77 34.42
N SER A 279 1.79 -1.73 33.49
CA SER A 279 0.69 -2.70 33.38
C SER A 279 0.58 -3.61 34.61
N GLY A 280 1.71 -3.97 35.24
CA GLY A 280 1.73 -4.72 36.50
C GLY A 280 1.08 -4.00 37.69
N ARG A 281 0.98 -2.66 37.64
CA ARG A 281 0.38 -1.82 38.69
C ARG A 281 -1.13 -1.62 38.55
N CYS A 282 -1.71 -1.89 37.38
CA CYS A 282 -3.14 -1.77 37.13
C CYS A 282 -3.81 -3.16 37.06
N THR A 283 -4.62 -3.50 38.05
CA THR A 283 -5.27 -4.83 38.18
C THR A 283 -6.17 -5.20 36.98
N GLY A 284 -6.82 -4.23 36.33
CA GLY A 284 -7.66 -4.45 35.13
C GLY A 284 -6.89 -4.61 33.81
N LEU A 285 -5.59 -4.28 33.78
CA LEU A 285 -4.75 -4.36 32.57
C LEU A 285 -3.89 -5.63 32.50
N ARG A 286 -3.85 -6.45 33.56
CA ARG A 286 -3.03 -7.68 33.58
C ARG A 286 -3.43 -8.70 32.51
N SER A 287 -4.72 -8.83 32.21
CA SER A 287 -5.21 -9.73 31.15
C SER A 287 -4.89 -9.22 29.73
N CYS A 288 -4.87 -7.89 29.52
CA CYS A 288 -4.42 -7.29 28.26
C CYS A 288 -2.90 -7.21 28.14
N SER A 289 -2.15 -7.19 29.25
CA SER A 289 -0.70 -6.98 29.28
C SER A 289 0.06 -7.95 28.39
N ARG A 290 -0.25 -9.25 28.43
CA ARG A 290 0.42 -10.28 27.61
C ARG A 290 0.23 -10.08 26.11
N ARG A 291 -0.95 -9.64 25.67
CA ARG A 291 -1.23 -9.38 24.24
C ARG A 291 -0.52 -8.12 23.78
N VAL A 292 -0.51 -7.08 24.63
CA VAL A 292 0.23 -5.84 24.38
C VAL A 292 1.73 -6.09 24.36
N ASP A 293 2.26 -6.89 25.29
CA ASP A 293 3.67 -7.27 25.36
C ASP A 293 4.09 -8.05 24.10
N ALA A 294 3.26 -9.00 23.64
CA ALA A 294 3.52 -9.72 22.40
C ALA A 294 3.51 -8.78 21.18
N LEU A 295 2.56 -7.85 21.11
CA LEU A 295 2.48 -6.86 20.02
C LEU A 295 3.70 -5.94 20.01
N LEU A 296 4.13 -5.44 21.17
CA LEU A 296 5.29 -4.55 21.31
C LEU A 296 6.63 -5.27 21.08
N ALA A 297 6.72 -6.55 21.44
CA ALA A 297 7.87 -7.38 21.11
C ALA A 297 7.96 -7.63 19.60
N ASP A 298 6.81 -7.72 18.92
CA ASP A 298 6.73 -7.99 17.48
C ASP A 298 6.78 -6.71 16.62
N LEU A 299 6.68 -5.53 17.23
CA LEU A 299 6.80 -4.20 16.60
C LEU A 299 8.27 -3.86 16.33
N GLU A 300 8.73 -4.26 15.14
CA GLU A 300 10.10 -4.02 14.65
C GLU A 300 10.13 -2.97 13.53
N GLU A 301 8.96 -2.55 13.03
CA GLU A 301 8.78 -1.54 11.98
C GLU A 301 9.54 -0.24 12.30
N ILE A 302 9.51 0.19 13.55
CA ILE A 302 10.06 1.48 14.01
C ILE A 302 11.45 1.36 14.65
N VAL A 303 12.04 0.16 14.63
CA VAL A 303 13.33 -0.12 15.26
C VAL A 303 14.43 -0.06 14.20
N ASP A 304 15.40 0.83 14.41
CA ASP A 304 16.52 1.02 13.50
C ASP A 304 17.31 -0.29 13.33
N GLY A 305 17.75 -0.56 12.10
CA GLY A 305 18.36 -1.84 11.72
C GLY A 305 17.38 -3.00 11.54
N LYS A 306 16.10 -2.86 11.93
CA LYS A 306 15.08 -3.92 11.82
C LYS A 306 13.87 -3.55 10.98
N GLY A 307 13.64 -2.27 10.73
CA GLY A 307 12.56 -1.78 9.89
C GLY A 307 12.88 -0.42 9.28
N ASP A 308 11.96 0.09 8.49
CA ASP A 308 12.08 1.36 7.77
C ASP A 308 11.13 2.46 8.27
N GLY A 309 10.49 2.23 9.42
CA GLY A 309 9.45 3.08 10.01
C GLY A 309 8.03 2.62 9.72
N VAL A 310 7.81 1.75 8.71
CA VAL A 310 6.47 1.24 8.35
C VAL A 310 6.47 -0.27 8.16
N VAL A 311 7.54 -0.84 7.63
CA VAL A 311 7.67 -2.27 7.33
C VAL A 311 8.91 -2.80 8.03
N ALA A 312 8.71 -3.83 8.85
CA ALA A 312 9.82 -4.57 9.43
C ALA A 312 10.47 -5.44 8.34
N ILE A 313 11.80 -5.58 8.36
CA ILE A 313 12.57 -6.42 7.44
C ILE A 313 12.00 -7.84 7.39
N LYS A 314 11.67 -8.42 8.55
CA LYS A 314 11.06 -9.76 8.62
C LYS A 314 9.72 -9.86 7.89
N ARG A 315 8.93 -8.78 7.88
CA ARG A 315 7.61 -8.73 7.23
C ARG A 315 7.69 -8.33 5.76
N GLY A 316 8.79 -7.71 5.34
CA GLY A 316 9.01 -7.41 3.92
C GLY A 316 9.48 -8.61 3.11
N ARG A 317 10.06 -9.63 3.76
CA ARG A 317 10.50 -10.88 3.12
C ARG A 317 9.33 -11.67 2.55
N LEU A 318 9.62 -12.42 1.50
CA LEU A 318 8.66 -13.26 0.79
C LEU A 318 9.26 -14.63 0.49
N GLU A 319 8.50 -15.68 0.79
CA GLU A 319 8.91 -17.06 0.45
C GLU A 319 9.03 -17.25 -1.06
N GLY A 320 10.11 -17.94 -1.48
CA GLY A 320 10.44 -18.16 -2.88
C GLY A 320 11.15 -16.97 -3.56
N VAL A 321 11.56 -15.94 -2.81
CA VAL A 321 12.34 -14.81 -3.33
C VAL A 321 13.66 -14.67 -2.56
N ASP A 322 14.76 -15.04 -3.20
CA ASP A 322 16.10 -15.00 -2.60
C ASP A 322 16.84 -13.67 -2.86
N ASP A 323 16.47 -12.95 -3.94
CA ASP A 323 17.08 -11.67 -4.28
C ASP A 323 16.53 -10.54 -3.40
N ILE A 324 17.06 -10.48 -2.17
CA ILE A 324 16.69 -9.51 -1.14
C ILE A 324 17.92 -8.67 -0.77
N VAL A 325 17.79 -7.36 -0.86
CA VAL A 325 18.83 -6.40 -0.43
C VAL A 325 18.29 -5.55 0.70
N ILE A 326 19.06 -5.42 1.78
CA ILE A 326 18.75 -4.54 2.90
C ILE A 326 19.59 -3.27 2.76
N LEU A 327 18.94 -2.11 2.81
CA LEU A 327 19.55 -0.81 2.52
C LEU A 327 19.21 0.21 3.63
N PRO A 328 20.07 1.22 3.86
CA PRO A 328 19.87 2.23 4.90
C PRO A 328 18.92 3.34 4.44
N PHE A 329 17.63 3.02 4.26
CA PHE A 329 16.59 4.00 3.94
C PHE A 329 15.37 3.85 4.86
N GLY A 330 14.64 4.96 5.03
CA GLY A 330 13.32 4.98 5.66
C GLY A 330 12.19 4.98 4.62
N HIS A 331 11.01 4.49 5.02
CA HIS A 331 9.90 4.10 4.13
C HIS A 331 9.42 5.23 3.21
N LEU A 332 9.20 6.42 3.76
CA LEU A 332 8.63 7.56 3.03
C LEU A 332 9.65 8.28 2.14
N SER A 333 10.95 8.04 2.37
CA SER A 333 12.04 8.74 1.67
C SER A 333 12.60 7.96 0.49
N CYS A 334 12.42 6.64 0.46
CA CYS A 334 13.16 5.72 -0.41
C CYS A 334 12.92 5.89 -1.91
N THR A 335 11.83 6.55 -2.30
CA THR A 335 11.46 6.84 -3.69
C THR A 335 11.63 8.31 -4.08
N GLY A 336 12.13 9.13 -3.15
CA GLY A 336 12.36 10.56 -3.35
C GLY A 336 13.61 10.86 -4.17
N LYS A 337 13.99 12.14 -4.18
CA LYS A 337 15.24 12.60 -4.81
C LYS A 337 16.45 11.94 -4.14
N PRO A 338 17.56 11.73 -4.87
CA PRO A 338 18.78 11.07 -4.36
C PRO A 338 19.60 11.92 -3.37
N ASP A 339 18.93 12.54 -2.40
CA ASP A 339 19.48 13.50 -1.46
C ASP A 339 20.34 12.80 -0.38
N CYS A 340 20.03 11.53 -0.07
CA CYS A 340 20.82 10.70 0.83
C CYS A 340 21.35 9.43 0.16
N GLU A 341 22.31 8.79 0.83
CA GLU A 341 22.98 7.59 0.32
C GLU A 341 22.03 6.39 0.18
N GLY A 342 21.08 6.23 1.10
CA GLY A 342 20.07 5.17 1.04
C GLY A 342 19.25 5.22 -0.25
N VAL A 343 18.75 6.40 -0.63
CA VAL A 343 17.97 6.58 -1.87
C VAL A 343 18.84 6.34 -3.11
N ARG A 344 20.10 6.81 -3.11
CA ARG A 344 21.05 6.51 -4.19
C ARG A 344 21.33 5.02 -4.33
N GLN A 345 21.41 4.28 -3.22
CA GLN A 345 21.54 2.83 -3.24
C GLN A 345 20.30 2.17 -3.81
N VAL A 346 19.09 2.56 -3.40
CA VAL A 346 17.83 2.03 -3.97
C VAL A 346 17.83 2.20 -5.49
N GLN A 347 18.08 3.41 -5.97
CA GLN A 347 18.11 3.72 -7.41
C GLN A 347 19.16 2.89 -8.17
N ARG A 348 20.34 2.70 -7.59
CA ARG A 348 21.39 1.83 -8.18
C ARG A 348 20.97 0.37 -8.23
N GLU A 349 20.42 -0.17 -7.14
CA GLU A 349 20.00 -1.57 -7.07
C GLU A 349 18.84 -1.89 -8.01
N VAL A 350 17.88 -0.96 -8.15
CA VAL A 350 16.80 -1.05 -9.14
C VAL A 350 17.38 -1.08 -10.56
N LEU A 351 18.23 -0.12 -10.91
CA LEU A 351 18.81 -0.03 -12.26
C LEU A 351 19.71 -1.23 -12.59
N ALA A 352 20.51 -1.69 -11.62
CA ALA A 352 21.36 -2.87 -11.77
C ALA A 352 20.54 -4.12 -12.10
N ARG A 353 19.33 -4.23 -11.55
CA ARG A 353 18.43 -5.35 -11.81
C ARG A 353 17.64 -5.19 -13.09
N LEU A 354 17.33 -4.00 -13.56
CA LEU A 354 16.76 -3.82 -14.90
C LEU A 354 17.74 -4.29 -15.99
N HIS A 355 19.03 -4.08 -15.75
CA HIS A 355 20.18 -4.84 -16.26
C HIS A 355 19.85 -6.32 -16.57
N ARG A 356 19.76 -6.76 -17.84
CA ARG A 356 19.86 -8.18 -18.18
C ARG A 356 21.30 -8.63 -17.87
N ARG A 357 21.48 -9.69 -17.07
CA ARG A 357 22.82 -10.27 -16.89
C ARG A 357 23.16 -11.10 -18.14
N PRO A 358 24.44 -11.18 -18.55
CA PRO A 358 24.85 -11.98 -19.71
C PRO A 358 24.46 -13.47 -19.62
N SER A 359 24.16 -13.98 -18.43
CA SER A 359 23.78 -15.37 -18.13
C SER A 359 22.26 -15.61 -18.12
N ASP A 360 21.45 -14.59 -18.40
CA ASP A 360 19.99 -14.71 -18.42
C ASP A 360 19.53 -15.30 -19.76
N PRO A 361 18.84 -16.45 -19.78
CA PRO A 361 18.28 -17.00 -21.02
C PRO A 361 17.30 -16.05 -21.71
#